data_AF-D0TU49-F1
#
_entry.id   AF-D0TU49-F1
#
_cell.length_a   1.000
_cell.length_b   1.000
_cell.length_c   1.000
_cell.angle_alpha   90.00
_cell.angle_beta   90.00
_cell.angle_gamma   90.00
#
_symmetry.space_group_name_H-M   'P 1'
#
loop_
_entity.id
_entity.type
_entity.pdbx_description
1 polymer ?
#
loop_
_entity_poly.entity_id
_entity_poly.type
_entity_poly.pdbx_seq_one_letter_code
_entity_poly.pdbx_strand_id
1 'polypeptide(L)'
;MVSLYLVIAHFDRILQLVKEKFWNRKIKHHETRNIEFATRNDQKQANHSEISKIVDTVMNTSNNRTRDLVINTLKEIGCQPEVDDDDDICFKYQNEDFFINADNRTAFIIIWSNFGSLSLNDPDINILKDAINQTNMDGRVTLAYFINNEENTITVYCKHYLPFVHEIPSIQEYLRSNLDNFFWTHQYLVDKLNSLKENPTMQSSKGRIIIKGFNAKHDNE
;
A
#
# COMPACT_ATOMS: atom_id res chain seq x y z
N MET A 1 -38.26 47.72 73.71
CA MET A 1 -37.36 46.56 73.48
C MET A 1 -38.00 45.43 72.68
N VAL A 2 -39.29 45.08 72.87
CA VAL A 2 -39.94 43.94 72.18
C VAL A 2 -40.22 44.18 70.68
N SER A 3 -40.52 45.40 70.26
CA SER A 3 -40.85 45.73 68.86
C SER A 3 -39.65 45.66 67.89
N LEU A 4 -38.43 45.97 68.36
CA LEU A 4 -37.21 45.92 67.54
C LEU A 4 -36.78 44.47 67.24
N TYR A 5 -36.95 43.57 68.21
CA TYR A 5 -36.62 42.14 68.05
C TYR A 5 -37.48 41.44 67.00
N LEU A 6 -38.77 41.79 66.92
CA LEU A 6 -39.68 41.23 65.91
C LEU A 6 -39.33 41.70 64.49
N VAL A 7 -38.88 42.94 64.33
CA VAL A 7 -38.43 43.48 63.03
C VAL A 7 -37.14 42.77 62.57
N ILE A 8 -36.18 42.58 63.47
CA ILE A 8 -34.93 41.86 63.18
C ILE A 8 -35.23 40.40 62.80
N ALA A 9 -36.06 39.70 63.57
CA ALA A 9 -36.43 38.30 63.28
C ALA A 9 -37.16 38.15 61.93
N HIS A 10 -38.00 39.12 61.56
CA HIS A 10 -38.66 39.13 60.26
C HIS A 10 -37.66 39.37 59.11
N PHE A 11 -36.69 40.26 59.31
CA PHE A 11 -35.64 40.53 58.33
C PHE A 11 -34.72 39.31 58.13
N ASP A 12 -34.34 38.64 59.20
CA ASP A 12 -33.52 37.41 59.16
C ASP A 12 -34.23 36.28 58.40
N ARG A 13 -35.55 36.11 58.62
CA ARG A 13 -36.35 35.11 57.90
C ARG A 13 -36.44 35.41 56.40
N ILE A 14 -36.57 36.68 56.02
CA ILE A 14 -36.52 37.10 54.61
C ILE A 14 -35.14 36.82 54.02
N LEU A 15 -34.07 37.15 54.75
CA LEU A 15 -32.69 36.93 54.30
C LEU A 15 -32.41 35.43 54.08
N GLN A 16 -32.93 34.57 54.95
CA GLN A 16 -32.80 33.12 54.84
C GLN A 16 -33.54 32.57 53.60
N LEU A 17 -34.77 33.01 53.36
CA LEU A 17 -35.54 32.64 52.16
C LEU A 17 -34.90 33.14 50.86
N VAL A 18 -34.29 34.32 50.87
CA VAL A 18 -33.54 34.84 49.73
C VAL A 18 -32.29 33.99 49.47
N LYS A 19 -31.53 33.63 50.51
CA LYS A 19 -30.36 32.75 50.40
C LYS A 19 -30.72 31.37 49.85
N GLU A 20 -31.81 30.77 50.33
CA GLU A 20 -32.30 29.48 49.83
C GLU A 20 -32.71 29.54 48.35
N LYS A 21 -33.45 30.60 47.94
CA LYS A 21 -33.80 30.80 46.53
C LYS A 21 -32.58 30.97 45.64
N PHE A 22 -31.57 31.69 46.09
CA PHE A 22 -30.30 31.84 45.36
C PHE A 22 -29.52 30.52 45.29
N TRP A 23 -29.47 29.75 46.38
CA TRP A 23 -28.79 28.46 46.43
C TRP A 23 -29.46 27.45 45.49
N ASN A 24 -30.79 27.34 45.51
CA ASN A 24 -31.55 26.47 44.62
C ASN A 24 -31.41 26.84 43.14
N ARG A 25 -31.34 28.14 42.81
CA ARG A 25 -31.05 28.59 41.44
C ARG A 25 -29.66 28.17 40.98
N LYS A 26 -28.66 28.28 41.87
CA LYS A 26 -27.28 27.89 41.57
C LYS A 26 -27.14 26.38 41.34
N ILE A 27 -27.82 25.57 42.14
CA ILE A 27 -27.88 24.11 41.97
C ILE A 27 -28.53 23.74 40.64
N LYS A 28 -29.72 24.28 40.37
CA LYS A 28 -30.44 24.01 39.11
C LYS A 28 -29.62 24.39 37.88
N HIS A 29 -28.90 25.51 37.95
CA HIS A 29 -28.00 25.93 36.87
C HIS A 29 -26.80 24.97 36.70
N HIS A 30 -26.23 24.47 37.79
CA HIS A 30 -25.14 23.50 37.74
C HIS A 30 -25.60 22.14 37.21
N GLU A 31 -26.77 21.66 37.61
CA GLU A 31 -27.39 20.42 37.09
C GLU A 31 -27.67 20.54 35.59
N THR A 32 -28.24 21.66 35.15
CA THR A 32 -28.53 21.90 33.73
C THR A 32 -27.25 21.91 32.90
N ARG A 33 -26.20 22.59 33.37
CA ARG A 33 -24.88 22.58 32.70
C ARG A 33 -24.25 21.18 32.64
N ASN A 34 -24.41 20.37 33.68
CA ASN A 34 -23.92 19.00 33.68
C ASN A 34 -24.67 18.12 32.67
N ILE A 35 -26.00 18.29 32.56
CA ILE A 35 -26.84 17.57 31.58
C ILE A 35 -26.48 17.99 30.15
N GLU A 36 -26.30 19.29 29.90
CA GLU A 36 -25.85 19.82 28.60
C GLU A 36 -24.45 19.31 28.21
N PHE A 37 -23.53 19.20 29.20
CA PHE A 37 -22.20 18.66 28.97
C PHE A 37 -22.23 17.15 28.67
N ALA A 38 -23.04 16.38 29.41
CA ALA A 38 -23.23 14.96 29.16
C ALA A 38 -23.84 14.69 27.78
N THR A 39 -24.94 15.38 27.44
CA THR A 39 -25.59 15.24 26.12
C THR A 39 -24.68 15.63 24.95
N ARG A 40 -23.84 16.66 25.10
CA ARG A 40 -22.86 17.04 24.07
C ARG A 40 -21.77 15.98 23.89
N ASN A 41 -21.34 15.33 24.96
CA ASN A 41 -20.37 14.25 24.88
C ASN A 41 -20.98 12.99 24.28
N ASP A 42 -22.21 12.64 24.67
CA ASP A 42 -22.96 11.52 24.10
C ASP A 42 -23.18 11.72 22.59
N GLN A 43 -23.54 12.94 22.15
CA GLN A 43 -23.65 13.28 20.73
C GLN A 43 -22.32 13.18 19.99
N LYS A 44 -21.21 13.66 20.57
CA LYS A 44 -19.88 13.52 19.95
C LYS A 44 -19.47 12.06 19.82
N GLN A 45 -19.75 11.25 20.84
CA GLN A 45 -19.41 9.83 20.85
C GLN A 45 -20.29 9.02 19.90
N ALA A 46 -21.58 9.36 19.81
CA ALA A 46 -22.50 8.82 18.81
C ALA A 46 -22.03 9.14 17.39
N ASN A 47 -21.68 10.40 17.10
CA ASN A 47 -21.16 10.82 15.80
C ASN A 47 -19.85 10.10 15.44
N HIS A 48 -18.92 9.95 16.39
CA HIS A 48 -17.68 9.22 16.14
C HIS A 48 -17.93 7.72 15.87
N SER A 49 -18.86 7.10 16.61
CA SER A 49 -19.25 5.71 16.37
C SER A 49 -19.92 5.51 15.02
N GLU A 50 -20.76 6.45 14.60
CA GLU A 50 -21.44 6.41 13.30
C GLU A 50 -20.48 6.63 12.14
N ILE A 51 -19.55 7.59 12.26
CA ILE A 51 -18.46 7.78 11.29
C ILE A 51 -17.57 6.53 11.21
N SER A 52 -17.20 5.93 12.35
CA SER A 52 -16.43 4.68 12.35
C SER A 52 -17.19 3.56 11.63
N LYS A 53 -18.49 3.40 11.88
CA LYS A 53 -19.32 2.41 11.18
C LYS A 53 -19.43 2.67 9.69
N ILE A 54 -19.53 3.93 9.27
CA ILE A 54 -19.55 4.31 7.85
C ILE A 54 -18.20 4.01 7.22
N VAL A 55 -17.08 4.37 7.87
CA VAL A 55 -15.73 4.04 7.40
C VAL A 55 -15.55 2.53 7.31
N ASP A 56 -15.93 1.78 8.34
CA ASP A 56 -15.89 0.31 8.30
C ASP A 56 -16.80 -0.25 7.19
N THR A 57 -17.95 0.36 6.93
CA THR A 57 -18.85 -0.05 5.85
C THR A 57 -18.28 0.29 4.48
N VAL A 58 -17.64 1.44 4.29
CA VAL A 58 -16.98 1.85 3.03
C VAL A 58 -15.70 1.03 2.80
N MET A 59 -14.95 0.73 3.84
CA MET A 59 -13.79 -0.17 3.77
C MET A 59 -14.23 -1.63 3.54
N ASN A 60 -15.44 -2.01 3.96
CA ASN A 60 -16.03 -3.33 3.73
C ASN A 60 -17.00 -3.40 2.54
N THR A 61 -17.31 -2.30 1.85
CA THR A 61 -17.93 -2.40 0.51
C THR A 61 -16.90 -3.05 -0.38
N SER A 62 -17.25 -4.21 -0.93
CA SER A 62 -16.39 -5.20 -1.58
C SER A 62 -15.37 -4.66 -2.60
N ASN A 63 -15.52 -3.44 -3.11
CA ASN A 63 -14.71 -2.89 -4.20
C ASN A 63 -13.44 -2.15 -3.75
N ASN A 64 -13.25 -1.89 -2.46
CA ASN A 64 -12.08 -1.15 -1.95
C ASN A 64 -10.94 -2.05 -1.46
N ARG A 65 -11.16 -3.37 -1.41
CA ARG A 65 -10.10 -4.31 -1.04
C ARG A 65 -9.17 -4.51 -2.24
N THR A 66 -7.87 -4.63 -1.97
CA THR A 66 -6.79 -4.62 -2.97
C THR A 66 -7.07 -5.51 -4.19
N ARG A 67 -7.48 -6.77 -3.98
CA ARG A 67 -7.78 -7.73 -5.06
C ARG A 67 -8.95 -7.26 -5.92
N ASP A 68 -10.05 -6.90 -5.27
CA ASP A 68 -11.28 -6.46 -5.93
C ASP A 68 -11.04 -5.13 -6.69
N LEU A 69 -10.25 -4.24 -6.11
CA LEU A 69 -9.83 -2.98 -6.70
C LEU A 69 -8.99 -3.20 -7.97
N VAL A 70 -8.01 -4.11 -7.95
CA VAL A 70 -7.23 -4.48 -9.14
C VAL A 70 -8.13 -5.01 -10.24
N ILE A 71 -9.01 -5.98 -9.94
CA ILE A 71 -9.90 -6.60 -10.93
C ILE A 71 -10.79 -5.54 -11.58
N ASN A 72 -11.36 -4.64 -10.79
CA ASN A 72 -12.21 -3.56 -11.30
C ASN A 72 -11.40 -2.58 -12.16
N THR A 73 -10.21 -2.18 -11.71
CA THR A 73 -9.34 -1.26 -12.48
C THR A 73 -8.91 -1.89 -13.80
N LEU A 74 -8.58 -3.19 -13.83
CA LEU A 74 -8.25 -3.93 -15.05
C LEU A 74 -9.40 -3.90 -16.07
N LYS A 75 -10.64 -4.12 -15.61
CA LYS A 75 -11.83 -4.03 -16.47
C LYS A 75 -12.04 -2.62 -17.01
N GLU A 76 -11.85 -1.60 -16.17
CA GLU A 76 -11.97 -0.20 -16.57
C GLU A 76 -10.92 0.24 -17.60
N ILE A 77 -9.73 -0.35 -17.58
CA ILE A 77 -8.70 -0.09 -18.60
C ILE A 77 -8.88 -0.94 -19.87
N GLY A 78 -9.93 -1.77 -19.94
CA GLY A 78 -10.29 -2.57 -21.11
C GLY A 78 -9.74 -4.00 -21.13
N CYS A 79 -9.15 -4.47 -20.03
CA CYS A 79 -8.69 -5.85 -19.89
C CYS A 79 -9.84 -6.80 -19.51
N GLN A 80 -9.64 -8.10 -19.74
CA GLN A 80 -10.56 -9.16 -19.34
C GLN A 80 -9.85 -10.06 -18.31
N PRO A 81 -9.84 -9.70 -17.02
CA PRO A 81 -9.16 -10.50 -16.00
C PRO A 81 -9.95 -11.75 -15.64
N GLU A 82 -9.24 -12.87 -15.55
CA GLU A 82 -9.71 -14.17 -15.08
C GLU A 82 -8.89 -14.58 -13.85
N VAL A 83 -9.43 -15.46 -12.99
CA VAL A 83 -8.71 -16.01 -11.85
C VAL A 83 -8.41 -17.47 -12.13
N ASP A 84 -7.16 -17.87 -12.01
CA ASP A 84 -6.73 -19.25 -12.22
C ASP A 84 -6.82 -20.12 -10.95
N ASP A 85 -6.39 -21.38 -11.06
CA ASP A 85 -6.43 -22.35 -9.97
C ASP A 85 -5.48 -22.01 -8.81
N ASP A 86 -4.47 -21.18 -9.05
CA ASP A 86 -3.49 -20.71 -8.06
C ASP A 86 -3.93 -19.37 -7.38
N ASP A 87 -5.16 -18.92 -7.66
CA ASP A 87 -5.76 -17.65 -7.21
C ASP A 87 -5.10 -16.40 -7.83
N ASP A 88 -4.38 -16.55 -8.95
CA ASP A 88 -3.74 -15.46 -9.67
C ASP A 88 -4.69 -14.79 -10.65
N ILE A 89 -4.59 -13.45 -10.75
CA ILE A 89 -5.40 -12.67 -11.69
C ILE A 89 -4.66 -12.62 -13.03
N CYS A 90 -5.14 -13.38 -14.00
CA CYS A 90 -4.60 -13.52 -15.35
C CYS A 90 -5.30 -12.56 -16.32
N PHE A 91 -4.55 -11.82 -17.13
CA PHE A 91 -5.13 -10.94 -18.15
C PHE A 91 -4.15 -10.64 -19.28
N LYS A 92 -4.69 -10.20 -20.42
CA LYS A 92 -3.90 -9.65 -21.52
C LYS A 92 -3.93 -8.13 -21.50
N TYR A 93 -2.78 -7.50 -21.70
CA TYR A 93 -2.64 -6.06 -21.92
C TYR A 93 -1.68 -5.82 -23.09
N GLN A 94 -2.13 -5.09 -24.11
CA GLN A 94 -1.39 -4.86 -25.36
C GLN A 94 -0.88 -6.16 -26.04
N ASN A 95 -1.68 -7.23 -25.98
CA ASN A 95 -1.41 -8.59 -26.49
C ASN A 95 -0.42 -9.44 -25.68
N GLU A 96 0.07 -8.93 -24.56
CA GLU A 96 1.03 -9.62 -23.70
C GLU A 96 0.33 -10.16 -22.45
N ASP A 97 0.80 -11.32 -21.99
CA ASP A 97 0.20 -12.04 -20.86
C ASP A 97 0.79 -11.57 -19.53
N PHE A 98 -0.10 -11.20 -18.61
CA PHE A 98 0.23 -10.75 -17.27
C PHE A 98 -0.52 -11.54 -16.21
N PHE A 99 0.11 -11.65 -15.04
CA PHE A 99 -0.43 -12.31 -13.86
C PHE A 99 -0.25 -11.38 -12.66
N ILE A 100 -1.28 -11.25 -11.83
CA ILE A 100 -1.19 -10.47 -10.59
C ILE A 100 -1.49 -11.35 -9.39
N ASN A 101 -0.52 -11.48 -8.48
CA ASN A 101 -0.80 -11.93 -7.13
C ASN A 101 -1.33 -10.73 -6.33
N ALA A 102 -2.56 -10.83 -5.85
CA ALA A 102 -3.16 -9.85 -4.96
C ALA A 102 -3.99 -10.54 -3.88
N ASP A 103 -3.75 -10.16 -2.63
CA ASP A 103 -4.55 -10.56 -1.50
C ASP A 103 -5.33 -9.36 -0.92
N ASN A 104 -6.43 -9.64 -0.23
CA ASN A 104 -7.23 -8.61 0.44
C ASN A 104 -6.72 -8.29 1.87
N ARG A 105 -5.52 -8.76 2.25
CA ARG A 105 -4.92 -8.59 3.58
C ARG A 105 -3.81 -7.54 3.59
N THR A 106 -3.25 -7.23 2.44
CA THR A 106 -2.14 -6.30 2.25
C THR A 106 -2.52 -5.24 1.21
N ALA A 107 -1.83 -4.11 1.26
CA ALA A 107 -2.01 -3.00 0.32
C ALA A 107 -1.18 -3.17 -0.97
N PHE A 108 -0.53 -4.32 -1.17
CA PHE A 108 0.46 -4.53 -2.22
C PHE A 108 0.04 -5.62 -3.19
N ILE A 109 0.48 -5.46 -4.42
CA ILE A 109 0.29 -6.44 -5.48
C ILE A 109 1.62 -6.78 -6.11
N ILE A 110 1.70 -7.97 -6.71
CA ILE A 110 2.86 -8.40 -7.48
C ILE A 110 2.39 -8.65 -8.91
N ILE A 111 2.85 -7.82 -9.84
CA ILE A 111 2.60 -8.01 -11.27
C ILE A 111 3.75 -8.85 -11.82
N TRP A 112 3.41 -9.86 -12.62
CA TRP A 112 4.34 -10.73 -13.33
C TRP A 112 4.08 -10.70 -14.84
N SER A 113 5.15 -10.87 -15.60
CA SER A 113 5.14 -11.15 -17.03
C SER A 113 6.28 -12.09 -17.37
N ASN A 114 6.07 -12.93 -18.37
CA ASN A 114 7.17 -13.69 -18.97
C ASN A 114 7.92 -12.80 -19.96
N PHE A 115 9.25 -12.89 -20.01
CA PHE A 115 10.05 -12.29 -21.08
C PHE A 115 10.36 -13.32 -22.17
N GLY A 116 10.71 -14.54 -21.77
CA GLY A 116 11.04 -15.63 -22.69
C GLY A 116 12.12 -16.57 -22.17
N SER A 117 12.40 -17.61 -22.97
CA SER A 117 13.36 -18.66 -22.64
C SER A 117 14.43 -18.81 -23.72
N LEU A 118 15.64 -19.14 -23.29
CA LEU A 118 16.76 -19.53 -24.16
C LEU A 118 17.23 -20.95 -23.83
N SER A 119 17.87 -21.63 -24.77
CA SER A 119 18.57 -22.87 -24.49
C SER A 119 19.77 -22.60 -23.57
N LEU A 120 20.09 -23.53 -22.66
CA LEU A 120 21.32 -23.47 -21.85
C LEU A 120 22.61 -23.66 -22.67
N ASN A 121 22.50 -24.01 -23.95
CA ASN A 121 23.62 -24.07 -24.88
C ASN A 121 23.78 -22.78 -25.71
N ASP A 122 22.94 -21.78 -25.49
CA ASP A 122 23.03 -20.51 -26.21
C ASP A 122 24.34 -19.79 -25.83
N PRO A 123 25.16 -19.36 -26.82
CA PRO A 123 26.45 -18.72 -26.55
C PRO A 123 26.30 -17.41 -25.74
N ASP A 124 25.11 -16.80 -25.76
CA ASP A 124 24.85 -15.49 -25.16
C ASP A 124 24.32 -15.57 -23.73
N ILE A 125 24.26 -16.74 -23.08
CA ILE A 125 23.71 -16.88 -21.72
C ILE A 125 24.43 -16.00 -20.70
N ASN A 126 25.76 -15.95 -20.75
CA ASN A 126 26.52 -15.14 -19.80
C ASN A 126 26.26 -13.65 -20.06
N ILE A 127 26.10 -13.27 -21.33
CA ILE A 127 25.73 -11.91 -21.74
C ILE A 127 24.32 -11.57 -21.24
N LEU A 128 23.36 -12.49 -21.37
CA LEU A 128 22.01 -12.34 -20.86
C LEU A 128 22.02 -12.10 -19.34
N LYS A 129 22.77 -12.90 -18.58
CA LYS A 129 22.90 -12.74 -17.12
C LYS A 129 23.46 -11.36 -16.74
N ASP A 130 24.44 -10.87 -17.48
CA ASP A 130 25.01 -9.53 -17.25
C ASP A 130 24.05 -8.42 -17.67
N ALA A 131 23.34 -8.59 -18.79
CA ALA A 131 22.31 -7.65 -19.24
C ALA A 131 21.16 -7.55 -18.23
N ILE A 132 20.73 -8.68 -17.65
CA ILE A 132 19.75 -8.72 -16.56
C ILE A 132 20.26 -7.92 -15.35
N ASN A 133 21.50 -8.17 -14.90
CA ASN A 133 22.06 -7.45 -13.76
C ASN A 133 22.12 -5.94 -14.02
N GLN A 134 22.59 -5.51 -15.20
CA GLN A 134 22.64 -4.10 -15.56
C GLN A 134 21.26 -3.47 -15.67
N THR A 135 20.31 -4.17 -16.26
CA THR A 135 18.92 -3.71 -16.36
C THR A 135 18.30 -3.51 -14.98
N ASN A 136 18.54 -4.44 -14.06
CA ASN A 136 18.05 -4.35 -12.68
C ASN A 136 18.67 -3.21 -11.86
N MET A 137 19.85 -2.69 -12.25
CA MET A 137 20.44 -1.52 -11.59
C MET A 137 19.70 -0.22 -11.90
N ASP A 138 19.06 -0.14 -13.06
CA ASP A 138 18.43 1.07 -13.57
C ASP A 138 16.88 0.99 -13.56
N GLY A 139 16.33 -0.22 -13.55
CA GLY A 139 14.91 -0.51 -13.80
C GLY A 139 14.00 -0.53 -12.57
N ARG A 140 12.71 -0.26 -12.80
CA ARG A 140 11.63 -0.37 -11.79
C ARG A 140 11.11 -1.80 -11.64
N VAL A 141 11.04 -2.53 -12.77
CA VAL A 141 10.65 -3.93 -12.85
C VAL A 141 11.90 -4.78 -12.63
N THR A 142 11.80 -5.75 -11.72
CA THR A 142 12.88 -6.68 -11.42
C THR A 142 12.83 -7.86 -12.36
N LEU A 143 13.95 -8.13 -13.02
CA LEU A 143 14.20 -9.33 -13.80
C LEU A 143 14.77 -10.43 -12.91
N ALA A 144 14.23 -11.64 -13.03
CA ALA A 144 14.77 -12.85 -12.44
C ALA A 144 14.82 -13.94 -13.50
N TYR A 145 15.77 -14.87 -13.39
CA TYR A 145 15.81 -16.03 -14.28
C TYR A 145 15.77 -17.32 -13.48
N PHE A 146 15.17 -18.34 -14.08
CA PHE A 146 15.13 -19.71 -13.58
C PHE A 146 15.81 -20.64 -14.59
N ILE A 147 16.57 -21.62 -14.09
CA ILE A 147 17.24 -22.62 -14.92
C ILE A 147 16.46 -23.92 -14.77
N ASN A 148 15.93 -24.42 -15.89
CA ASN A 148 15.36 -25.74 -15.98
C ASN A 148 16.39 -26.68 -16.63
N ASN A 149 17.04 -27.53 -15.82
CA ASN A 149 18.04 -28.48 -16.32
C ASN A 149 17.44 -29.62 -17.13
N GLU A 150 16.17 -29.99 -16.87
CA GLU A 150 15.49 -31.08 -17.58
C GLU A 150 15.14 -30.65 -19.00
N GLU A 151 14.62 -29.44 -19.15
CA GLU A 151 14.31 -28.84 -20.46
C GLU A 151 15.54 -28.21 -21.13
N ASN A 152 16.66 -28.13 -20.41
CA ASN A 152 17.88 -27.47 -20.87
C ASN A 152 17.64 -26.00 -21.30
N THR A 153 16.88 -25.27 -20.48
CA THR A 153 16.46 -23.88 -20.72
C THR A 153 16.78 -22.95 -19.55
N ILE A 154 16.94 -21.67 -19.87
CA ILE A 154 16.90 -20.54 -18.93
C ILE A 154 15.71 -19.67 -19.30
N THR A 155 14.80 -19.44 -18.35
CA THR A 155 13.61 -18.59 -18.54
C THR A 155 13.74 -17.32 -17.73
N VAL A 156 13.44 -16.17 -18.34
CA VAL A 156 13.48 -14.86 -17.70
C VAL A 156 12.05 -14.40 -17.41
N TYR A 157 11.81 -14.07 -16.14
CA TYR A 157 10.57 -13.49 -15.65
C TYR A 157 10.79 -12.06 -15.21
N CYS A 158 9.76 -11.25 -15.40
CA CYS A 158 9.67 -9.87 -14.95
C CYS A 158 8.69 -9.81 -13.78
N LYS A 159 9.04 -9.08 -12.72
CA LYS A 159 8.13 -8.82 -11.62
C LYS A 159 8.17 -7.38 -11.14
N HIS A 160 7.03 -6.86 -10.70
CA HIS A 160 6.93 -5.54 -10.10
C HIS A 160 6.06 -5.57 -8.85
N TYR A 161 6.66 -5.25 -7.71
CA TYR A 161 5.99 -5.16 -6.41
C TYR A 161 5.63 -3.71 -6.13
N LEU A 162 4.35 -3.41 -5.93
CA LEU A 162 3.88 -2.03 -5.76
C LEU A 162 2.62 -1.93 -4.88
N PRO A 163 2.40 -0.78 -4.21
CA PRO A 163 1.17 -0.52 -3.49
C PRO A 163 0.02 -0.26 -4.47
N PHE A 164 -1.16 -0.79 -4.16
CA PHE A 164 -2.38 -0.62 -4.95
C PHE A 164 -3.59 -0.46 -4.02
N VAL A 165 -3.93 0.80 -3.73
CA VAL A 165 -5.02 1.19 -2.80
C VAL A 165 -5.93 2.21 -3.46
N HIS A 166 -7.18 2.30 -2.98
CA HIS A 166 -8.22 3.08 -3.66
C HIS A 166 -7.97 4.60 -3.61
N GLU A 167 -7.09 5.07 -2.73
CA GLU A 167 -6.71 6.48 -2.62
C GLU A 167 -5.70 6.94 -3.68
N ILE A 168 -5.14 6.02 -4.47
CA ILE A 168 -4.19 6.37 -5.54
C ILE A 168 -4.92 7.26 -6.57
N PRO A 169 -4.43 8.49 -6.81
CA PRO A 169 -5.01 9.37 -7.81
C PRO A 169 -4.89 8.75 -9.20
N SER A 170 -5.96 8.84 -10.00
CA SER A 170 -5.96 8.32 -11.38
C SER A 170 -5.49 6.85 -11.45
N ILE A 171 -6.06 6.00 -10.60
CA ILE A 171 -5.62 4.61 -10.43
C ILE A 171 -5.55 3.80 -11.73
N GLN A 172 -6.39 4.11 -12.72
CA GLN A 172 -6.35 3.52 -14.06
C GLN A 172 -5.03 3.87 -14.78
N GLU A 173 -4.64 5.14 -14.79
CA GLU A 173 -3.39 5.61 -15.39
C GLU A 173 -2.17 5.14 -14.59
N TYR A 174 -2.29 5.04 -13.27
CA TYR A 174 -1.27 4.44 -12.43
C TYR A 174 -1.05 2.97 -12.81
N LEU A 175 -2.11 2.17 -12.97
CA LEU A 175 -2.00 0.78 -13.40
C LEU A 175 -1.39 0.68 -14.81
N ARG A 176 -1.88 1.46 -15.78
CA ARG A 176 -1.31 1.51 -17.15
C ARG A 176 0.18 1.83 -17.12
N SER A 177 0.59 2.86 -16.40
CA SER A 177 2.00 3.25 -16.29
C SER A 177 2.86 2.13 -15.71
N ASN A 178 2.35 1.38 -14.74
CA ASN A 178 3.08 0.24 -14.16
C ASN A 178 3.15 -0.96 -15.11
N LEU A 179 2.13 -1.20 -15.92
CA LEU A 179 2.16 -2.22 -16.98
C LEU A 179 3.13 -1.80 -18.11
N ASP A 180 3.09 -0.53 -18.53
CA ASP A 180 3.96 0.00 -19.58
C ASP A 180 5.45 -0.07 -19.19
N ASN A 181 5.78 -0.01 -17.89
CA ASN A 181 7.15 -0.22 -17.41
C ASN A 181 7.69 -1.62 -17.76
N PHE A 182 6.85 -2.65 -17.91
CA PHE A 182 7.30 -3.97 -18.35
C PHE A 182 7.81 -3.93 -19.80
N PHE A 183 7.09 -3.26 -20.70
CA PHE A 183 7.54 -3.08 -22.09
C PHE A 183 8.82 -2.25 -22.16
N TRP A 184 8.91 -1.20 -21.36
CA TRP A 184 10.16 -0.43 -21.26
C TRP A 184 11.32 -1.29 -20.78
N THR A 185 11.12 -2.09 -19.73
CA THR A 185 12.16 -3.00 -19.21
C THR A 185 12.53 -4.08 -20.23
N HIS A 186 11.58 -4.62 -20.99
CA HIS A 186 11.84 -5.58 -22.06
C HIS A 186 12.74 -4.95 -23.13
N GLN A 187 12.39 -3.75 -23.62
CA GLN A 187 13.19 -3.06 -24.62
C GLN A 187 14.58 -2.73 -24.09
N TYR A 188 14.67 -2.24 -22.85
CA TYR A 188 15.96 -1.88 -22.24
C TYR A 188 16.86 -3.11 -22.05
N LEU A 189 16.29 -4.27 -21.69
CA LEU A 189 17.04 -5.53 -21.62
C LEU A 189 17.59 -5.94 -22.99
N VAL A 190 16.77 -5.84 -24.04
CA VAL A 190 17.20 -6.13 -25.43
C VAL A 190 18.33 -5.20 -25.85
N ASP A 191 18.22 -3.90 -25.56
CA ASP A 191 19.24 -2.91 -25.89
C ASP A 191 20.56 -3.20 -25.14
N LYS A 192 20.49 -3.56 -23.85
CA LYS A 192 21.67 -3.97 -23.06
C LYS A 192 22.30 -5.24 -23.60
N LEU A 193 21.48 -6.23 -23.96
CA LEU A 193 21.96 -7.47 -24.55
C LEU A 193 22.72 -7.20 -25.85
N ASN A 194 22.15 -6.40 -26.75
CA ASN A 194 22.78 -6.04 -28.03
C ASN A 194 24.08 -5.24 -27.81
N SER A 195 24.05 -4.24 -26.93
CA SER A 195 25.24 -3.43 -26.61
C SER A 195 26.41 -4.26 -26.07
N LEU A 196 26.12 -5.27 -25.24
CA LEU A 196 27.14 -6.16 -24.68
C LEU A 196 27.68 -7.17 -25.70
N LYS A 197 26.87 -7.57 -26.68
CA LYS A 197 27.34 -8.40 -27.82
C LYS A 197 28.30 -7.62 -28.72
N GLU A 198 28.02 -6.34 -28.96
CA GLU A 198 28.84 -5.47 -29.80
C GLU A 198 30.16 -5.03 -29.13
N ASN A 199 30.21 -4.98 -27.79
CA ASN A 199 31.38 -4.53 -27.03
C ASN A 199 31.84 -5.54 -25.95
N PRO A 200 32.43 -6.70 -26.34
CA PRO A 200 32.81 -7.74 -25.40
C PRO A 200 33.89 -7.33 -24.38
N THR A 201 34.67 -6.28 -24.67
CA THR A 201 35.76 -5.78 -23.81
C THR A 201 35.32 -5.20 -22.47
N MET A 202 34.02 -4.91 -22.26
CA MET A 202 33.50 -4.58 -20.92
C MET A 202 33.35 -5.82 -20.01
N GLN A 203 33.42 -7.04 -20.55
CA GLN A 203 33.30 -8.29 -19.78
C GLN A 203 34.60 -8.65 -19.03
N SER A 204 35.77 -8.21 -19.51
CA SER A 204 37.07 -8.59 -18.92
C SER A 204 37.51 -7.75 -17.71
N SER A 205 36.84 -6.63 -17.40
CA SER A 205 37.26 -5.71 -16.32
C SER A 205 36.53 -5.91 -14.99
N LYS A 206 35.50 -6.76 -14.93
CA LYS A 206 34.79 -7.11 -13.69
C LYS A 206 34.79 -8.61 -13.48
N GLY A 207 35.96 -9.19 -13.22
CA GLY A 207 36.03 -10.52 -12.62
C GLY A 207 35.14 -10.54 -11.37
N ARG A 208 34.11 -11.40 -11.37
CA ARG A 208 33.17 -11.52 -10.26
C ARG A 208 33.96 -11.87 -9.00
N ILE A 209 34.07 -10.94 -8.05
CA ILE A 209 34.74 -11.21 -6.78
C ILE A 209 33.89 -12.24 -6.03
N ILE A 210 34.34 -13.49 -5.99
CA ILE A 210 33.74 -14.53 -5.17
C ILE A 210 34.19 -14.28 -3.73
N ILE A 211 33.35 -13.60 -2.96
CA ILE A 211 33.58 -13.45 -1.52
C ILE A 211 33.20 -14.77 -0.84
N LYS A 212 34.19 -15.64 -0.58
CA LYS A 212 34.01 -16.82 0.28
C LYS A 212 33.99 -16.38 1.75
N GLY A 213 32.83 -15.90 2.21
CA GLY A 213 32.60 -15.47 3.59
C GLY A 213 33.13 -14.08 3.94
N PHE A 214 32.64 -13.51 5.03
CA PHE A 214 33.07 -12.21 5.57
C PHE A 214 34.45 -12.34 6.23
N ASN A 215 35.53 -12.40 5.45
CA ASN A 215 36.87 -12.21 5.98
C ASN A 215 37.66 -11.29 5.06
N ALA A 216 37.52 -9.99 5.31
CA ALA A 216 38.53 -9.02 4.91
C ALA A 216 39.64 -9.07 5.96
N LYS A 217 40.65 -9.92 5.75
CA LYS A 217 41.97 -9.67 6.34
C LYS A 217 42.86 -9.13 5.23
N HIS A 218 43.29 -7.89 5.40
CA HIS A 218 44.46 -7.39 4.70
C HIS A 218 45.68 -8.04 5.34
N ASP A 219 46.32 -8.95 4.62
CA ASP A 219 47.68 -9.35 4.94
C ASP A 219 48.59 -8.48 4.08
N ASN A 220 49.07 -7.38 4.65
CA ASN A 220 50.28 -6.69 4.18
C ASN A 220 51.22 -6.55 5.38
N GLU A 221 52.35 -7.25 5.27
CA GLU A 221 53.68 -7.03 5.86
C GLU A 221 53.81 -6.56 7.33
#